data_AF-A0A4R2GIV3-F1
#
_entry.id   AF-A0A4R2GIV3-F1
#
_cell.length_a   1.000
_cell.length_b   1.000
_cell.length_c   1.000
_cell.angle_alpha   90.00
_cell.angle_beta   90.00
_cell.angle_gamma   90.00
#
_symmetry.space_group_name_H-M   'P 1'
#
loop_
_entity.id
_entity.type
_entity.pdbx_description
1 polymer ?
#
loop_
_entity_poly.entity_id
_entity_poly.type
_entity_poly.pdbx_seq_one_letter_code
_entity_poly.pdbx_strand_id
1 'polypeptide(L)'
;MKGCPNNIDLLMNDAKPFVTGMFRLFSFPDFMGRLGLVRNICIFLFTITFIGCDFGSKENAGGICDIKRIEVFSNVSESALSSDLLSDVEYIILERTPNSVIGKIDKLIITDDYIFVMDVEHAKKLFQFDSNGRFIKIIGGFGRGPGEYQQLVDFTVCDITNRILAIDINRKLVVFDKQGELIKELIIDQGDPMSCRVLMHNESIYFFTGRGENYSSEYSLIKLNFEGGKTDGYLEFETGANYSVTFNTPLYIKDGSLKLFDYFEGVLLRKEQEQFIPEYVLDFNNKMMPVEILCNIEKYIKNLQNYSIIHRYFIEGSDYIYYSVIDKMQYKHGFFSKTTGESVIINSIINDEHIFRSPEVYYSNYYYAVIETFWLFDEVDKFQHIIENHSIDPDGNALIMKFKLQKIAE
;
A
#
# COMPACT_ATOMS: atom_id res chain seq x y z
N MET A 1 -27.17 9.11 58.71
CA MET A 1 -27.87 8.08 57.92
C MET A 1 -27.67 8.43 56.46
N LYS A 2 -26.87 7.64 55.75
CA LYS A 2 -27.29 6.77 54.62
C LYS A 2 -27.73 7.61 53.40
N GLY A 3 -27.16 7.50 52.20
CA GLY A 3 -26.16 6.60 51.64
C GLY A 3 -26.05 6.90 50.13
N CYS A 4 -24.97 6.40 49.50
CA CYS A 4 -24.69 6.48 48.06
C CYS A 4 -25.82 5.95 47.17
N PRO A 5 -25.73 6.21 45.86
CA PRO A 5 -25.84 5.15 44.88
C PRO A 5 -24.56 4.96 44.07
N ASN A 6 -24.34 3.68 43.77
CA ASN A 6 -23.18 3.06 43.18
C ASN A 6 -23.10 3.29 41.65
N ASN A 7 -21.87 3.24 41.17
CA ASN A 7 -21.47 2.85 39.82
C ASN A 7 -22.24 1.60 39.32
N ILE A 8 -22.78 1.69 38.11
CA ILE A 8 -22.62 0.78 36.94
C ILE A 8 -23.29 1.54 35.79
N ASP A 9 -22.52 2.36 35.07
CA ASP A 9 -22.83 2.91 33.73
C ASP A 9 -21.51 3.27 33.02
N LEU A 10 -20.48 2.48 33.29
CA LEU A 10 -19.21 2.44 32.56
C LEU A 10 -19.18 1.07 31.88
N LEU A 11 -19.69 1.03 30.65
CA LEU A 11 -19.46 0.05 29.58
C LEU A 11 -20.69 0.13 28.65
N MET A 12 -20.44 0.34 27.35
CA MET A 12 -21.43 0.47 26.27
C MET A 12 -22.05 1.86 26.07
N ASN A 13 -21.28 2.77 25.50
CA ASN A 13 -21.77 3.75 24.51
C ASN A 13 -20.55 4.43 23.89
N ASP A 14 -19.92 3.76 22.92
CA ASP A 14 -19.24 4.37 21.77
C ASP A 14 -18.65 3.25 20.90
N ALA A 15 -19.54 2.56 20.21
CA ALA A 15 -19.21 1.76 19.04
C ALA A 15 -20.34 2.00 18.03
N LYS A 16 -20.13 2.92 17.09
CA LYS A 16 -20.95 2.98 15.88
C LYS A 16 -20.21 2.30 14.73
N PRO A 17 -20.88 1.40 14.00
CA PRO A 17 -20.27 0.59 12.95
C PRO A 17 -20.31 1.32 11.61
N PHE A 18 -19.21 1.28 10.85
CA PHE A 18 -19.21 1.54 9.41
C PHE A 18 -18.85 0.25 8.67
N VAL A 19 -19.82 -0.67 8.65
CA VAL A 19 -19.93 -1.72 7.63
C VAL A 19 -21.42 -1.83 7.31
N THR A 20 -21.89 -1.04 6.36
CA THR A 20 -23.18 -1.30 5.70
C THR A 20 -23.12 -0.80 4.26
N GLY A 21 -22.92 -1.74 3.35
CA GLY A 21 -23.10 -1.57 1.91
C GLY A 21 -23.62 -2.86 1.29
N MET A 22 -24.67 -3.48 1.86
CA MET A 22 -25.46 -4.49 1.14
C MET A 22 -26.86 -4.66 1.75
N PHE A 23 -27.81 -4.93 0.86
CA PHE A 23 -29.26 -5.14 1.05
C PHE A 23 -30.14 -3.89 1.09
N ARG A 24 -30.49 -3.39 -0.11
CA ARG A 24 -31.90 -3.11 -0.41
C ARG A 24 -32.31 -3.66 -1.77
N LEU A 25 -33.35 -4.48 -1.70
CA LEU A 25 -34.09 -5.07 -2.80
C LEU A 25 -34.72 -3.99 -3.69
N PHE A 26 -34.69 -4.29 -4.98
CA PHE A 26 -35.44 -3.72 -6.10
C PHE A 26 -36.69 -2.90 -5.77
N SER A 27 -36.76 -1.71 -6.36
CA SER A 27 -38.03 -1.05 -6.70
C SER A 27 -37.85 -0.22 -7.98
N PHE A 28 -38.36 -0.78 -9.09
CA PHE A 28 -38.60 -0.08 -10.36
C PHE A 28 -39.82 0.86 -10.23
N PRO A 29 -39.88 1.99 -10.97
CA PRO A 29 -41.14 2.66 -11.27
C PRO A 29 -41.64 2.39 -12.70
N ASP A 30 -42.97 2.24 -12.76
CA ASP A 30 -43.92 2.60 -13.82
C ASP A 30 -44.04 1.77 -15.11
N PHE A 31 -45.15 1.03 -15.19
CA PHE A 31 -45.99 1.05 -16.40
C PHE A 31 -47.49 0.80 -16.10
N MET A 32 -48.33 1.56 -16.80
CA MET A 32 -49.79 1.72 -16.73
C MET A 32 -50.67 0.45 -16.64
N GLY A 33 -51.86 0.60 -16.02
CA GLY A 33 -53.11 0.11 -16.63
C GLY A 33 -54.17 -0.60 -15.75
N ARG A 34 -55.15 0.18 -15.25
CA ARG A 34 -56.62 -0.07 -15.12
C ARG A 34 -57.22 -1.44 -14.70
N LEU A 35 -58.31 -1.31 -13.92
CA LEU A 35 -59.42 -2.25 -13.57
C LEU A 35 -59.13 -3.16 -12.35
N GLY A 36 -59.98 -3.34 -11.34
CA GLY A 36 -61.34 -2.93 -11.03
C GLY A 36 -61.89 -3.85 -9.91
N LEU A 37 -62.46 -3.26 -8.85
CA LEU A 37 -63.47 -3.76 -7.89
C LEU A 37 -63.40 -5.16 -7.22
N VAL A 38 -63.18 -5.13 -5.90
CA VAL A 38 -64.14 -5.44 -4.78
C VAL A 38 -64.71 -6.88 -4.57
N ARG A 39 -64.42 -7.38 -3.33
CA ARG A 39 -65.30 -8.07 -2.32
C ARG A 39 -65.16 -9.58 -2.03
N ASN A 40 -65.13 -9.86 -0.70
CA ASN A 40 -65.65 -11.02 0.05
C ASN A 40 -64.73 -12.26 0.13
N ILE A 41 -64.44 -12.94 1.27
CA ILE A 41 -65.18 -13.24 2.52
C ILE A 41 -64.20 -13.54 3.68
N CYS A 42 -64.63 -13.23 4.91
CA CYS A 42 -63.96 -13.51 6.20
C CYS A 42 -64.27 -14.92 6.78
N ILE A 43 -63.60 -15.23 7.92
CA ILE A 43 -63.95 -16.23 8.98
C ILE A 43 -63.29 -17.62 8.73
N PHE A 44 -62.48 -18.26 9.61
CA PHE A 44 -62.70 -18.63 11.02
C PHE A 44 -61.38 -18.95 11.76
N LEU A 45 -61.42 -18.78 13.09
CA LEU A 45 -60.38 -18.90 14.12
C LEU A 45 -60.04 -20.36 14.57
N PHE A 46 -58.86 -20.47 15.20
CA PHE A 46 -58.52 -21.28 16.40
C PHE A 46 -57.77 -22.64 16.28
N THR A 47 -56.55 -22.59 16.84
CA THR A 47 -55.84 -23.55 17.74
C THR A 47 -55.05 -24.78 17.22
N ILE A 48 -53.73 -24.59 17.17
CA ILE A 48 -52.64 -25.29 17.90
C ILE A 48 -52.72 -26.84 17.98
N THR A 49 -51.77 -27.54 17.33
CA THR A 49 -50.66 -28.25 18.02
C THR A 49 -49.63 -28.82 17.02
N PHE A 50 -48.36 -28.52 17.30
CA PHE A 50 -47.13 -29.29 17.07
C PHE A 50 -47.09 -30.35 15.94
N ILE A 51 -46.38 -30.02 14.86
CA ILE A 51 -45.38 -30.92 14.28
C ILE A 51 -44.13 -30.09 14.01
N GLY A 52 -43.14 -30.22 14.90
CA GLY A 52 -41.78 -29.79 14.62
C GLY A 52 -41.19 -30.67 13.53
N CYS A 53 -40.73 -30.04 12.46
CA CYS A 53 -39.68 -30.59 11.62
C CYS A 53 -38.50 -29.64 11.74
N ASP A 54 -37.44 -30.21 12.28
CA ASP A 54 -36.11 -29.65 12.46
C ASP A 54 -35.51 -29.36 11.08
N PHE A 55 -35.80 -28.17 10.54
CA PHE A 55 -35.07 -27.63 9.41
C PHE A 55 -33.96 -26.78 10.01
N GLY A 56 -32.81 -27.42 10.25
CA GLY A 56 -31.58 -26.74 10.60
C GLY A 56 -31.27 -25.68 9.55
N SER A 57 -31.64 -24.44 9.86
CA SER A 57 -31.06 -23.28 9.24
C SER A 57 -29.59 -23.29 9.66
N LYS A 58 -28.75 -23.83 8.78
CA LYS A 58 -27.36 -23.37 8.72
C LYS A 58 -27.42 -21.89 8.39
N GLU A 59 -27.57 -21.07 9.41
CA GLU A 59 -26.86 -19.80 9.43
C GLU A 59 -25.41 -20.17 9.18
N ASN A 60 -24.97 -19.95 7.95
CA ASN A 60 -23.56 -19.78 7.71
C ASN A 60 -23.16 -18.59 8.58
N ALA A 61 -22.69 -18.88 9.79
CA ALA A 61 -21.74 -18.04 10.48
C ALA A 61 -20.61 -17.82 9.47
N GLY A 62 -20.70 -16.73 8.70
CA GLY A 62 -19.57 -16.19 7.96
C GLY A 62 -18.48 -16.06 9.00
N GLY A 63 -17.41 -16.81 8.83
CA GLY A 63 -16.30 -16.82 9.77
C GLY A 63 -15.93 -15.38 10.09
N ILE A 64 -15.90 -15.05 11.38
CA ILE A 64 -15.33 -13.79 11.83
C ILE A 64 -13.92 -13.77 11.25
N CYS A 65 -13.69 -12.89 10.28
CA CYS A 65 -12.35 -12.61 9.81
C CYS A 65 -11.69 -11.85 10.97
N ASP A 66 -10.88 -12.53 11.77
CA ASP A 66 -10.16 -11.91 12.87
C ASP A 66 -9.10 -10.96 12.29
N ILE A 67 -9.51 -9.71 12.09
CA ILE A 67 -8.62 -8.63 11.65
C ILE A 67 -7.62 -8.39 12.79
N LYS A 68 -6.32 -8.51 12.50
CA LYS A 68 -5.27 -8.24 13.48
C LYS A 68 -5.11 -6.73 13.66
N ARG A 69 -5.28 -6.25 14.89
CA ARG A 69 -5.07 -4.83 15.21
C ARG A 69 -3.61 -4.57 15.55
N ILE A 70 -3.05 -3.52 14.96
CA ILE A 70 -1.74 -2.97 15.31
C ILE A 70 -2.00 -1.68 16.07
N GLU A 71 -1.90 -1.72 17.39
CA GLU A 71 -2.07 -0.53 18.23
C GLU A 71 -0.87 0.40 18.08
N VAL A 72 -1.03 1.44 17.26
CA VAL A 72 0.07 2.29 16.76
C VAL A 72 0.83 3.00 17.89
N PHE A 73 0.13 3.40 18.94
CA PHE A 73 0.69 4.14 20.08
C PHE A 73 0.67 3.35 21.39
N SER A 74 0.63 2.02 21.33
CA SER A 74 0.66 1.15 22.51
C SER A 74 2.00 1.25 23.27
N ASN A 75 3.11 1.22 22.53
CA ASN A 75 4.45 1.47 23.05
C ASN A 75 5.11 2.61 22.24
N VAL A 76 5.65 3.62 22.95
CA VAL A 76 6.30 4.78 22.34
C VAL A 76 7.70 4.92 22.92
N SER A 77 8.70 4.81 22.07
CA SER A 77 10.09 5.13 22.40
C SER A 77 10.45 6.51 21.87
N GLU A 78 11.08 7.33 22.70
CA GLU A 78 11.56 8.65 22.29
C GLU A 78 12.70 8.55 21.28
N SER A 79 13.59 7.57 21.45
CA SER A 79 14.68 7.35 20.51
C SER A 79 15.20 5.92 20.54
N ALA A 80 15.79 5.49 19.43
CA ALA A 80 16.58 4.26 19.35
C ALA A 80 17.86 4.49 18.53
N LEU A 81 18.90 3.71 18.79
CA LEU A 81 20.09 3.67 17.95
C LEU A 81 19.83 2.80 16.72
N SER A 82 20.44 3.13 15.58
CA SER A 82 20.31 2.30 14.38
C SER A 82 20.96 0.93 14.55
N SER A 83 22.07 0.84 15.29
CA SER A 83 22.70 -0.42 15.70
C SER A 83 21.79 -1.34 16.52
N ASP A 84 20.85 -0.81 17.30
CA ASP A 84 19.88 -1.60 18.05
C ASP A 84 18.80 -2.21 17.15
N LEU A 85 18.47 -1.53 16.04
CA LEU A 85 17.37 -1.90 15.14
C LEU A 85 17.81 -2.77 13.96
N LEU A 86 19.05 -2.60 13.52
CA LEU A 86 19.55 -3.14 12.26
C LEU A 86 20.56 -4.26 12.51
N SER A 87 20.52 -5.27 11.65
CA SER A 87 21.49 -6.37 11.62
C SER A 87 21.75 -6.79 10.18
N ASP A 88 22.85 -7.51 9.96
CA ASP A 88 23.19 -8.09 8.65
C ASP A 88 23.15 -7.02 7.53
N VAL A 89 23.84 -5.91 7.79
CA VAL A 89 23.81 -4.70 6.96
C VAL A 89 24.86 -4.81 5.85
N GLU A 90 24.41 -4.63 4.61
CA GLU A 90 25.23 -4.57 3.40
C GLU A 90 24.91 -3.28 2.62
N TYR A 91 25.92 -2.70 1.99
CA TYR A 91 25.78 -1.51 1.15
C TYR A 91 26.08 -1.85 -0.31
N ILE A 92 25.11 -1.59 -1.19
CA ILE A 92 25.22 -1.81 -2.63
C ILE A 92 25.32 -0.45 -3.31
N ILE A 93 26.47 -0.15 -3.90
CA ILE A 93 26.73 1.12 -4.57
C ILE A 93 26.22 1.04 -6.01
N LEU A 94 25.29 1.90 -6.39
CA LEU A 94 24.82 1.96 -7.78
C LEU A 94 25.89 2.63 -8.65
N GLU A 95 26.37 1.91 -9.65
CA GLU A 95 27.42 2.38 -10.54
C GLU A 95 27.00 3.65 -11.28
N ARG A 96 27.85 4.67 -11.20
CA ARG A 96 27.68 5.93 -11.90
C ARG A 96 28.53 5.98 -13.17
N THR A 97 27.86 6.02 -14.30
CA THR A 97 28.42 6.22 -15.64
C THR A 97 27.70 7.39 -16.30
N PRO A 98 28.20 7.93 -17.44
CA PRO A 98 27.46 8.94 -18.20
C PRO A 98 26.02 8.54 -18.57
N ASN A 99 25.73 7.23 -18.62
CA ASN A 99 24.41 6.70 -18.96
C ASN A 99 23.58 6.29 -17.75
N SER A 100 24.15 6.25 -16.55
CA SER A 100 23.49 5.75 -15.33
C SER A 100 23.39 6.80 -14.22
N VAL A 101 23.51 8.09 -14.54
CA VAL A 101 23.29 9.15 -13.56
C VAL A 101 21.83 9.14 -13.10
N ILE A 102 21.64 9.00 -11.79
CA ILE A 102 20.34 9.04 -11.10
C ILE A 102 20.28 10.36 -10.32
N GLY A 103 19.15 11.07 -10.41
CA GLY A 103 18.90 12.26 -9.61
C GLY A 103 18.09 11.95 -8.35
N LYS A 104 17.05 11.11 -8.46
CA LYS A 104 16.23 10.67 -7.33
C LYS A 104 15.65 9.30 -7.60
N ILE A 105 15.70 8.42 -6.60
CA ILE A 105 15.02 7.13 -6.67
C ILE A 105 13.56 7.32 -6.22
N ASP A 106 12.63 7.25 -7.16
CA ASP A 106 11.19 7.33 -6.89
C ASP A 106 10.58 5.96 -6.59
N LYS A 107 11.12 4.90 -7.20
CA LYS A 107 10.74 3.51 -6.92
C LYS A 107 11.91 2.55 -7.14
N LEU A 108 12.02 1.60 -6.22
CA LEU A 108 12.97 0.49 -6.23
C LEU A 108 12.22 -0.84 -6.37
N ILE A 109 12.71 -1.75 -7.21
CA ILE A 109 12.30 -3.17 -7.22
C ILE A 109 13.56 -4.03 -7.18
N ILE A 110 13.60 -4.97 -6.24
CA ILE A 110 14.69 -5.93 -6.06
C ILE A 110 14.21 -7.31 -6.51
N THR A 111 15.04 -7.99 -7.30
CA THR A 111 14.90 -9.41 -7.64
C THR A 111 16.19 -10.15 -7.30
N ASP A 112 16.21 -11.47 -7.47
CA ASP A 112 17.41 -12.29 -7.22
C ASP A 112 18.60 -11.84 -8.09
N ASP A 113 18.33 -11.43 -9.32
CA ASP A 113 19.35 -11.11 -10.32
C ASP A 113 19.60 -9.60 -10.49
N TYR A 114 18.59 -8.76 -10.22
CA TYR A 114 18.59 -7.37 -10.66
C TYR A 114 18.05 -6.39 -9.62
N ILE A 115 18.50 -5.16 -9.77
CA ILE A 115 17.98 -3.98 -9.08
C ILE A 115 17.41 -3.05 -10.14
N PHE A 116 16.12 -2.75 -10.04
CA PHE A 116 15.45 -1.81 -10.93
C PHE A 116 15.18 -0.50 -10.20
N VAL A 117 15.60 0.60 -10.81
CA VAL A 117 15.49 1.94 -10.24
C VAL A 117 14.73 2.83 -11.21
N MET A 118 13.68 3.47 -10.72
CA MET A 118 12.95 4.49 -11.47
C MET A 118 13.25 5.86 -10.92
N ASP A 119 13.66 6.76 -11.82
CA ASP A 119 13.78 8.19 -11.59
C ASP A 119 12.77 8.90 -12.50
N VAL A 120 11.79 9.57 -11.90
CA VAL A 120 10.67 10.19 -12.60
C VAL A 120 10.95 11.64 -12.96
N GLU A 121 11.70 12.37 -12.14
CA GLU A 121 11.81 13.84 -12.24
C GLU A 121 13.07 14.29 -12.97
N HIS A 122 14.23 13.72 -12.64
CA HIS A 122 15.53 14.23 -13.05
C HIS A 122 16.05 13.50 -14.29
N ALA A 123 16.26 12.18 -14.15
CA ALA A 123 16.77 11.36 -15.24
C ALA A 123 15.66 10.88 -16.17
N LYS A 124 14.42 10.77 -15.67
CA LYS A 124 13.23 10.31 -16.42
C LYS A 124 13.47 8.95 -17.07
N LYS A 125 14.01 8.01 -16.29
CA LYS A 125 14.55 6.74 -16.78
C LYS A 125 14.20 5.61 -15.83
N LEU A 126 13.99 4.42 -16.42
CA LEU A 126 13.98 3.14 -15.74
C LEU A 126 15.33 2.47 -15.96
N PHE A 127 16.12 2.32 -14.90
CA PHE A 127 17.44 1.71 -14.92
C PHE A 127 17.35 0.26 -14.45
N GLN A 128 18.20 -0.58 -15.04
CA GLN A 128 18.47 -1.93 -14.58
C GLN A 128 19.96 -2.03 -14.18
N PHE A 129 20.19 -2.49 -12.97
CA PHE A 129 21.49 -2.83 -12.43
C PHE A 129 21.54 -4.33 -12.09
N ASP A 130 22.73 -4.91 -12.01
CA ASP A 130 22.90 -6.23 -11.40
C ASP A 130 22.72 -6.15 -9.87
N SER A 131 22.64 -7.31 -9.22
CA SER A 131 22.51 -7.40 -7.76
C SER A 131 23.68 -6.80 -6.96
N ASN A 132 24.82 -6.50 -7.61
CA ASN A 132 25.97 -5.82 -7.00
C ASN A 132 25.99 -4.32 -7.32
N GLY A 133 24.96 -3.79 -7.97
CA GLY A 133 24.85 -2.37 -8.31
C GLY A 133 25.57 -1.96 -9.58
N ARG A 134 26.08 -2.88 -10.40
CA ARG A 134 26.69 -2.51 -11.70
C ARG A 134 25.62 -2.19 -12.72
N PHE A 135 25.83 -1.13 -13.48
CA PHE A 135 24.86 -0.67 -14.47
C PHE A 135 24.80 -1.65 -15.65
N ILE A 136 23.59 -2.08 -16.00
CA ILE A 136 23.35 -2.96 -17.15
C ILE A 136 22.81 -2.15 -18.32
N LYS A 137 21.65 -1.50 -18.14
CA LYS A 137 20.94 -0.79 -19.20
C LYS A 137 19.85 0.14 -18.67
N ILE A 138 19.34 0.97 -19.58
CA ILE A 138 18.05 1.68 -19.42
C ILE A 138 17.00 0.85 -20.16
N ILE A 139 15.80 0.75 -19.59
CA ILE A 139 14.65 0.07 -20.21
C ILE A 139 13.73 1.14 -20.80
N GLY A 140 13.45 1.05 -22.10
CA GLY A 140 12.73 2.09 -22.83
C GLY A 140 13.52 3.40 -22.93
N GLY A 141 12.81 4.52 -23.03
CA GLY A 141 13.44 5.84 -23.12
C GLY A 141 12.44 6.98 -23.11
N PHE A 142 12.93 8.21 -22.93
CA PHE A 142 12.08 9.39 -23.01
C PHE A 142 11.70 9.67 -24.48
N GLY A 143 10.40 9.75 -24.76
CA GLY A 143 9.92 10.10 -26.10
C GLY A 143 8.47 9.68 -26.37
N ARG A 144 8.11 9.57 -27.64
CA ARG A 144 6.74 9.26 -28.11
C ARG A 144 6.67 8.07 -29.06
N GLY A 145 7.83 7.50 -29.41
CA GLY A 145 7.92 6.32 -30.26
C GLY A 145 7.53 5.03 -29.53
N PRO A 146 7.52 3.90 -30.26
CA PRO A 146 7.29 2.59 -29.68
C PRO A 146 8.32 2.29 -28.58
N GLY A 147 7.86 1.91 -27.38
CA GLY A 147 8.73 1.58 -26.25
C GLY A 147 9.26 2.79 -25.49
N GLU A 148 8.91 4.00 -25.92
CA GLU A 148 9.26 5.24 -25.22
C GLU A 148 8.12 5.71 -24.32
N TYR A 149 8.44 6.44 -23.26
CA TYR A 149 7.49 7.04 -22.34
C TYR A 149 7.76 8.54 -22.17
N GLN A 150 6.72 9.35 -21.98
CA GLN A 150 6.90 10.78 -21.75
C GLN A 150 7.17 11.13 -20.29
N GLN A 151 6.58 10.36 -19.38
CA GLN A 151 6.79 10.46 -17.94
C GLN A 151 6.36 9.14 -17.32
N LEU A 152 7.26 8.53 -16.54
CA LEU A 152 6.95 7.33 -15.79
C LEU A 152 6.06 7.66 -14.60
N VAL A 153 5.02 6.86 -14.40
CA VAL A 153 4.12 6.94 -13.24
C VAL A 153 4.42 5.80 -12.28
N ASP A 154 4.58 4.61 -12.82
CA ASP A 154 4.88 3.41 -12.05
C ASP A 154 5.52 2.36 -12.97
N PHE A 155 6.14 1.35 -12.37
CA PHE A 155 6.57 0.16 -13.09
C PHE A 155 6.50 -1.09 -12.21
N THR A 156 6.47 -2.27 -12.83
CA THR A 156 6.54 -3.55 -12.12
C THR A 156 7.36 -4.56 -12.92
N VAL A 157 7.90 -5.54 -12.21
CA VAL A 157 8.65 -6.65 -12.78
C VAL A 157 8.01 -7.94 -12.32
N CYS A 158 7.83 -8.89 -13.24
CA CYS A 158 7.33 -10.23 -12.93
C CYS A 158 8.34 -11.26 -13.43
N ASP A 159 9.11 -11.85 -12.50
CA ASP A 159 10.13 -12.85 -12.83
C ASP A 159 9.51 -14.13 -13.43
N ILE A 160 8.32 -14.52 -12.97
CA ILE A 160 7.59 -15.71 -13.47
C ILE A 160 7.33 -15.58 -14.98
N THR A 161 6.86 -14.40 -15.42
CA THR A 161 6.56 -14.18 -16.84
C THR A 161 7.72 -13.55 -17.60
N ASN A 162 8.80 -13.16 -16.92
CA ASN A 162 9.93 -12.41 -17.48
C ASN A 162 9.44 -11.14 -18.20
N ARG A 163 8.64 -10.32 -17.50
CA ARG A 163 8.03 -9.10 -18.04
C ARG A 163 8.34 -7.90 -17.17
N ILE A 164 8.53 -6.76 -17.83
CA ILE A 164 8.67 -5.46 -17.21
C ILE A 164 7.55 -4.59 -17.78
N LEU A 165 6.75 -4.01 -16.90
CA LEU A 165 5.62 -3.17 -17.27
C LEU A 165 5.89 -1.77 -16.74
N ALA A 166 5.79 -0.76 -17.59
CA ALA A 166 5.95 0.64 -17.22
C ALA A 166 4.70 1.44 -17.62
N ILE A 167 4.19 2.26 -16.71
CA ILE A 167 3.08 3.16 -16.97
C ILE A 167 3.64 4.53 -17.39
N ASP A 168 3.24 4.98 -18.57
CA ASP A 168 3.36 6.36 -19.03
C ASP A 168 2.14 7.18 -18.56
N ILE A 169 2.38 8.43 -18.15
CA ILE A 169 1.36 9.42 -17.80
C ILE A 169 0.23 9.56 -18.84
N ASN A 170 0.51 9.27 -20.10
CA ASN A 170 -0.48 9.29 -21.18
C ASN A 170 -1.36 8.03 -21.21
N ARG A 171 -1.48 7.31 -20.09
CA ARG A 171 -2.25 6.08 -19.92
C ARG A 171 -1.79 4.93 -20.81
N LYS A 172 -0.52 4.95 -21.17
CA LYS A 172 0.09 3.91 -21.97
C LYS A 172 0.85 2.97 -21.05
N LEU A 173 0.46 1.70 -21.02
CA LEU A 173 1.20 0.64 -20.38
C LEU A 173 2.15 0.03 -21.42
N VAL A 174 3.45 0.20 -21.21
CA VAL A 174 4.51 -0.31 -22.08
C VAL A 174 5.03 -1.61 -21.48
N VAL A 175 5.01 -2.68 -22.27
CA VAL A 175 5.40 -4.03 -21.83
C VAL A 175 6.69 -4.42 -22.53
N PHE A 176 7.72 -4.74 -21.75
CA PHE A 176 9.01 -5.23 -22.21
C PHE A 176 9.23 -6.67 -21.76
N ASP A 177 10.12 -7.38 -22.46
CA ASP A 177 10.70 -8.61 -21.95
C ASP A 177 11.80 -8.33 -20.92
N LYS A 178 12.41 -9.38 -20.37
CA LYS A 178 13.54 -9.25 -19.42
C LYS A 178 14.81 -8.66 -20.05
N GLN A 179 14.93 -8.68 -21.37
CA GLN A 179 16.02 -8.04 -22.09
C GLN A 179 15.76 -6.54 -22.28
N GLY A 180 14.57 -6.04 -21.98
CA GLY A 180 14.18 -4.65 -22.18
C GLY A 180 13.69 -4.36 -23.60
N GLU A 181 13.42 -5.40 -24.39
CA GLU A 181 12.87 -5.26 -25.74
C GLU A 181 11.35 -5.09 -25.66
N LEU A 182 10.82 -4.18 -26.48
CA LEU A 182 9.38 -3.90 -26.52
C LEU A 182 8.62 -5.14 -27.00
N ILE A 183 7.65 -5.58 -26.20
CA ILE A 183 6.69 -6.61 -26.58
C ILE A 183 5.43 -5.97 -27.14
N LYS A 184 4.83 -5.02 -26.39
CA LYS A 184 3.59 -4.36 -26.77
C LYS A 184 3.32 -3.10 -25.96
N GLU A 185 2.36 -2.32 -26.43
CA GLU A 185 1.81 -1.16 -25.73
C GLU A 185 0.29 -1.32 -25.61
N LEU A 186 -0.26 -0.90 -24.47
CA LEU A 186 -1.69 -0.95 -24.17
C LEU A 186 -2.15 0.44 -23.72
N ILE A 187 -3.36 0.84 -24.10
CA ILE A 187 -4.00 2.05 -23.57
C ILE A 187 -4.95 1.64 -22.45
N ILE A 188 -4.75 2.20 -21.26
CA ILE A 188 -5.58 1.94 -20.09
C ILE A 188 -6.49 3.14 -19.83
N ASP A 189 -7.70 3.12 -20.39
CA ASP A 189 -8.67 4.21 -20.22
C ASP A 189 -9.47 4.08 -18.90
N GLN A 190 -8.78 3.82 -17.80
CA GLN A 190 -9.36 3.70 -16.46
C GLN A 190 -8.41 4.26 -15.42
N GLY A 191 -8.98 4.89 -14.39
CA GLY A 191 -8.22 5.42 -13.27
C GLY A 191 -7.43 6.70 -13.57
N ASP A 192 -6.92 7.28 -12.49
CA ASP A 192 -6.14 8.50 -12.49
C ASP A 192 -4.69 8.25 -12.94
N PRO A 193 -4.22 8.89 -14.03
CA PRO A 193 -2.88 8.72 -14.56
C PRO A 193 -1.76 9.07 -13.59
N MET A 194 -1.99 9.84 -12.53
CA MET A 194 -0.94 10.21 -11.56
C MET A 194 -0.85 9.28 -10.36
N SER A 195 -1.98 8.74 -9.90
CA SER A 195 -2.02 7.82 -8.77
C SER A 195 -2.17 6.35 -9.16
N CYS A 196 -2.33 6.04 -10.45
CA CYS A 196 -2.41 4.65 -10.87
C CYS A 196 -1.12 3.88 -10.60
N ARG A 197 -1.25 2.61 -10.26
CA ARG A 197 -0.13 1.70 -9.97
C ARG A 197 -0.36 0.37 -10.64
N VAL A 198 0.71 -0.32 -11.00
CA VAL A 198 0.64 -1.62 -11.68
C VAL A 198 1.39 -2.68 -10.92
N LEU A 199 0.81 -3.87 -10.89
CA LEU A 199 1.47 -5.09 -10.43
C LEU A 199 1.10 -6.21 -11.39
N MET A 200 2.11 -6.93 -11.88
CA MET A 200 1.89 -8.14 -12.65
C MET A 200 2.10 -9.35 -11.75
N HIS A 201 1.11 -10.23 -11.71
CA HIS A 201 1.21 -11.48 -10.96
C HIS A 201 0.68 -12.62 -11.83
N ASN A 202 1.55 -13.60 -12.07
CA ASN A 202 1.35 -14.62 -13.10
C ASN A 202 1.04 -13.94 -14.44
N GLU A 203 -0.03 -14.34 -15.15
CA GLU A 203 -0.42 -13.76 -16.44
C GLU A 203 -1.42 -12.59 -16.31
N SER A 204 -1.75 -12.17 -15.10
CA SER A 204 -2.73 -11.11 -14.85
C SER A 204 -2.06 -9.78 -14.50
N ILE A 205 -2.62 -8.70 -15.04
CA ILE A 205 -2.20 -7.33 -14.72
C ILE A 205 -3.21 -6.78 -13.72
N TYR A 206 -2.73 -6.43 -12.53
CA TYR A 206 -3.51 -5.73 -11.52
C TYR A 206 -3.18 -4.25 -11.59
N PHE A 207 -4.21 -3.45 -11.83
CA PHE A 207 -4.08 -2.00 -12.04
C PHE A 207 -4.86 -1.28 -10.95
N PHE A 208 -4.14 -0.65 -10.02
CA PHE A 208 -4.72 0.25 -9.05
C PHE A 208 -5.09 1.55 -9.77
N THR A 209 -6.34 1.95 -9.68
CA THR A 209 -6.86 3.06 -10.51
C THR A 209 -6.69 4.41 -9.85
N GLY A 210 -6.32 4.48 -8.58
CA GLY A 210 -6.49 5.71 -7.79
C GLY A 210 -7.98 6.04 -7.57
N ARG A 211 -8.23 7.07 -6.75
CA ARG A 211 -9.58 7.53 -6.34
C ARG A 211 -9.86 8.98 -6.79
N GLY A 212 -9.46 9.35 -8.02
CA GLY A 212 -9.59 10.72 -8.55
C GLY A 212 -10.82 10.94 -9.45
N GLU A 213 -11.38 12.15 -9.44
CA GLU A 213 -12.59 12.54 -10.21
C GLU A 213 -12.39 12.60 -11.73
N ASN A 214 -11.16 12.85 -12.20
CA ASN A 214 -10.93 13.12 -13.62
C ASN A 214 -11.10 11.88 -14.52
N TYR A 215 -11.19 10.67 -13.94
CA TYR A 215 -11.13 9.43 -14.70
C TYR A 215 -12.05 8.34 -14.14
N SER A 216 -12.76 7.67 -15.04
CA SER A 216 -13.82 6.71 -14.73
C SER A 216 -13.25 5.35 -14.31
N SER A 217 -13.11 5.12 -13.01
CA SER A 217 -13.19 3.77 -12.45
C SER A 217 -14.16 3.77 -11.29
N GLU A 218 -15.00 2.74 -11.24
CA GLU A 218 -15.89 2.45 -10.10
C GLU A 218 -15.16 1.61 -9.03
N TYR A 219 -13.95 1.12 -9.33
CA TYR A 219 -13.20 0.16 -8.52
C TYR A 219 -11.81 0.69 -8.22
N SER A 220 -11.33 0.56 -6.98
CA SER A 220 -9.96 1.00 -6.62
C SER A 220 -8.90 0.12 -7.28
N LEU A 221 -9.26 -1.13 -7.62
CA LEU A 221 -8.38 -2.09 -8.27
C LEU A 221 -9.14 -2.80 -9.39
N ILE A 222 -8.54 -2.88 -10.57
CA ILE A 222 -9.07 -3.68 -11.68
C ILE A 222 -8.05 -4.73 -12.11
N LYS A 223 -8.57 -5.85 -12.61
CA LYS A 223 -7.76 -6.88 -13.26
C LYS A 223 -7.93 -6.76 -14.76
N LEU A 224 -6.80 -6.75 -15.46
CA LEU A 224 -6.74 -6.70 -16.91
C LEU A 224 -6.14 -8.01 -17.42
N ASN A 225 -6.66 -8.47 -18.55
CA ASN A 225 -5.97 -9.48 -19.35
C ASN A 225 -4.76 -8.87 -20.06
N PHE A 226 -3.92 -9.71 -20.68
CA PHE A 226 -2.73 -9.24 -21.38
C PHE A 226 -3.03 -8.38 -22.62
N GLU A 227 -4.29 -8.34 -23.08
CA GLU A 227 -4.77 -7.44 -24.15
C GLU A 227 -5.27 -6.08 -23.63
N GLY A 228 -5.17 -5.83 -22.31
CA GLY A 228 -5.62 -4.58 -21.68
C GLY A 228 -7.12 -4.52 -21.41
N GLY A 229 -7.87 -5.56 -21.77
CA GLY A 229 -9.29 -5.67 -21.47
C GLY A 229 -9.51 -5.96 -19.98
N LYS A 230 -10.37 -5.17 -19.32
CA LYS A 230 -10.80 -5.42 -17.94
C LYS A 230 -11.56 -6.75 -17.86
N THR A 231 -11.11 -7.63 -16.97
CA THR A 231 -11.81 -8.88 -16.65
C THR A 231 -12.58 -8.77 -15.35
N ASP A 232 -12.03 -8.08 -14.35
CA ASP A 232 -12.61 -8.01 -13.00
C ASP A 232 -12.38 -6.62 -12.37
N GLY A 233 -13.20 -6.28 -11.36
CA GLY A 233 -13.07 -5.08 -10.54
C GLY A 233 -13.22 -5.42 -9.07
N TYR A 234 -12.43 -4.76 -8.21
CA TYR A 234 -12.40 -4.98 -6.77
C TYR A 234 -12.43 -3.65 -6.02
N LEU A 235 -12.98 -3.66 -4.80
CA LEU A 235 -13.03 -2.51 -3.91
C LEU A 235 -13.76 -1.32 -4.55
N GLU A 236 -15.03 -1.54 -4.83
CA GLU A 236 -15.95 -0.54 -5.39
C GLU A 236 -16.02 0.69 -4.48
N PHE A 237 -16.05 1.89 -5.06
CA PHE A 237 -16.17 3.15 -4.32
C PHE A 237 -17.17 4.08 -4.99
N GLU A 238 -17.86 4.91 -4.20
CA GLU A 238 -18.81 5.89 -4.74
C GLU A 238 -18.08 7.01 -5.49
N THR A 239 -18.48 7.25 -6.75
CA THR A 239 -18.00 8.36 -7.58
C THR A 239 -18.32 9.70 -6.92
N GLY A 240 -17.31 10.54 -6.70
CA GLY A 240 -17.43 11.85 -6.02
C GLY A 240 -16.36 12.11 -4.96
N ALA A 241 -15.54 11.09 -4.67
CA ALA A 241 -14.30 11.23 -3.96
C ALA A 241 -13.25 11.91 -4.87
N ASN A 242 -12.89 13.15 -4.56
CA ASN A 242 -12.02 14.02 -5.35
C ASN A 242 -10.52 13.78 -5.06
N TYR A 243 -10.03 12.54 -5.03
CA TYR A 243 -8.90 12.21 -4.13
C TYR A 243 -7.79 11.41 -4.80
N SER A 244 -6.70 12.09 -5.17
CA SER A 244 -5.48 11.44 -5.67
C SER A 244 -4.30 11.82 -4.79
N VAL A 245 -4.02 10.99 -3.79
CA VAL A 245 -2.77 11.05 -3.02
C VAL A 245 -2.31 9.63 -2.73
N THR A 246 -1.74 8.95 -3.72
CA THR A 246 -0.95 7.75 -3.45
C THR A 246 0.41 7.96 -4.05
N PHE A 247 1.43 8.10 -3.19
CA PHE A 247 2.82 8.31 -3.60
C PHE A 247 3.59 6.99 -3.74
N ASN A 248 3.05 5.89 -3.20
CA ASN A 248 3.70 4.57 -3.22
C ASN A 248 2.83 3.52 -3.91
N THR A 249 3.42 2.35 -4.17
CA THR A 249 2.68 1.21 -4.75
C THR A 249 1.94 0.51 -3.60
N PRO A 250 0.59 0.55 -3.52
CA PRO A 250 -0.15 -0.09 -2.45
C PRO A 250 -0.25 -1.61 -2.64
N LEU A 251 0.11 -2.10 -3.84
CA LEU A 251 -0.01 -3.49 -4.27
C LEU A 251 1.31 -4.23 -4.13
N TYR A 252 1.27 -5.45 -3.60
CA TYR A 252 2.42 -6.36 -3.60
C TYR A 252 1.97 -7.82 -3.49
N ILE A 253 2.89 -8.75 -3.79
CA ILE A 253 2.69 -10.18 -3.57
C ILE A 253 3.47 -10.60 -2.33
N LYS A 254 2.83 -11.33 -1.44
CA LYS A 254 3.49 -11.99 -0.31
C LYS A 254 2.89 -13.37 -0.10
N ASP A 255 3.75 -14.37 0.06
CA ASP A 255 3.36 -15.78 0.26
C ASP A 255 2.37 -16.27 -0.82
N GLY A 256 2.60 -15.85 -2.07
CA GLY A 256 1.74 -16.16 -3.23
C GLY A 256 0.40 -15.43 -3.27
N SER A 257 0.09 -14.60 -2.27
CA SER A 257 -1.17 -13.86 -2.18
C SER A 257 -0.99 -12.41 -2.63
N LEU A 258 -1.95 -11.90 -3.41
CA LEU A 258 -2.04 -10.48 -3.74
C LEU A 258 -2.54 -9.70 -2.53
N LYS A 259 -1.82 -8.64 -2.16
CA LYS A 259 -2.20 -7.75 -1.06
C LYS A 259 -2.27 -6.30 -1.51
N LEU A 260 -3.13 -5.54 -0.85
CA LEU A 260 -3.33 -4.11 -1.05
C LEU A 260 -3.36 -3.41 0.30
N PHE A 261 -2.48 -2.43 0.52
CA PHE A 261 -2.56 -1.57 1.70
C PHE A 261 -3.30 -0.27 1.37
N ASP A 262 -4.45 -0.05 2.03
CA ASP A 262 -5.21 1.19 1.89
C ASP A 262 -4.65 2.24 2.84
N TYR A 263 -3.92 3.22 2.30
CA TYR A 263 -3.31 4.30 3.06
C TYR A 263 -4.32 5.27 3.68
N PHE A 264 -5.56 5.33 3.17
CA PHE A 264 -6.60 6.21 3.69
C PHE A 264 -7.27 5.62 4.93
N GLU A 265 -7.41 4.31 4.96
CA GLU A 265 -8.12 3.58 6.04
C GLU A 265 -7.15 2.86 6.99
N GLY A 266 -5.88 2.73 6.62
CA GLY A 266 -4.88 2.00 7.40
C GLY A 266 -5.11 0.50 7.46
N VAL A 267 -5.71 -0.07 6.42
CA VAL A 267 -6.09 -1.48 6.36
C VAL A 267 -5.24 -2.20 5.33
N LEU A 268 -4.58 -3.28 5.75
CA LEU A 268 -3.99 -4.26 4.84
C LEU A 268 -5.05 -5.27 4.43
N LEU A 269 -5.32 -5.35 3.14
CA LEU A 269 -6.23 -6.31 2.53
C LEU A 269 -5.44 -7.42 1.85
N ARG A 270 -5.88 -8.67 2.00
CA ARG A 270 -5.37 -9.84 1.29
C ARG A 270 -6.43 -10.40 0.36
N LYS A 271 -6.05 -10.72 -0.87
CA LYS A 271 -6.92 -11.44 -1.82
C LYS A 271 -7.01 -12.91 -1.39
N GLU A 272 -8.21 -13.35 -1.08
CA GLU A 272 -8.58 -14.76 -0.92
C GLU A 272 -9.61 -15.12 -1.96
N GLN A 273 -9.29 -16.10 -2.81
CA GLN A 273 -10.10 -16.43 -3.99
C GLN A 273 -10.36 -15.16 -4.83
N GLU A 274 -11.60 -14.70 -4.97
CA GLU A 274 -11.97 -13.49 -5.73
C GLU A 274 -12.42 -12.32 -4.84
N GLN A 275 -12.10 -12.34 -3.55
CA GLN A 275 -12.44 -11.27 -2.62
C GLN A 275 -11.21 -10.76 -1.89
N PHE A 276 -11.25 -9.49 -1.49
CA PHE A 276 -10.26 -8.92 -0.58
C PHE A 276 -10.84 -8.94 0.83
N ILE A 277 -10.08 -9.54 1.76
CA ILE A 277 -10.42 -9.56 3.18
C ILE A 277 -9.40 -8.74 3.98
N PRO A 278 -9.79 -8.04 5.04
CA PRO A 278 -8.85 -7.35 5.92
C PRO A 278 -8.00 -8.34 6.72
N GLU A 279 -6.68 -8.12 6.71
CA GLU A 279 -5.72 -8.94 7.46
C GLU A 279 -5.15 -8.17 8.66
N TYR A 280 -4.77 -6.90 8.45
CA TYR A 280 -4.29 -6.00 9.50
C TYR A 280 -4.99 -4.64 9.43
N VAL A 281 -5.15 -3.99 10.58
CA VAL A 281 -5.57 -2.59 10.68
C VAL A 281 -4.64 -1.83 11.63
N LEU A 282 -4.17 -0.66 11.20
CA LEU A 282 -3.44 0.27 12.05
C LEU A 282 -4.45 1.04 12.92
N ASP A 283 -4.44 0.77 14.22
CA ASP A 283 -5.32 1.42 15.17
C ASP A 283 -4.61 2.62 15.83
N PHE A 284 -5.06 3.82 15.47
CA PHE A 284 -4.56 5.09 15.99
C PHE A 284 -5.33 5.57 17.24
N ASN A 285 -6.20 4.76 17.84
CA ASN A 285 -7.05 5.15 18.97
C ASN A 285 -7.85 6.44 18.69
N ASN A 286 -8.58 6.46 17.56
CA ASN A 286 -9.37 7.60 17.08
C ASN A 286 -8.57 8.88 16.75
N LYS A 287 -7.24 8.80 16.61
CA LYS A 287 -6.39 9.94 16.19
C LYS A 287 -6.12 10.00 14.69
N MET A 288 -6.46 8.95 13.94
CA MET A 288 -6.23 8.93 12.49
C MET A 288 -7.08 10.02 11.83
N MET A 289 -6.48 10.74 10.89
CA MET A 289 -7.18 11.77 10.15
C MET A 289 -8.32 11.14 9.33
N PRO A 290 -9.56 11.60 9.49
CA PRO A 290 -10.68 11.13 8.66
C PRO A 290 -10.39 11.33 7.18
N VAL A 291 -10.85 10.40 6.35
CA VAL A 291 -10.67 10.45 4.90
C VAL A 291 -11.17 11.77 4.33
N GLU A 292 -12.32 12.28 4.77
CA GLU A 292 -12.90 13.53 4.26
C GLU A 292 -12.03 14.78 4.55
N ILE A 293 -11.13 14.68 5.53
CA ILE A 293 -10.14 15.73 5.86
C ILE A 293 -8.87 15.52 5.04
N LEU A 294 -8.31 14.29 5.02
CA LEU A 294 -7.12 13.93 4.22
C LEU A 294 -7.25 14.37 2.76
N CYS A 295 -8.46 14.21 2.26
CA CYS A 295 -8.86 14.35 0.89
C CYS A 295 -9.17 15.80 0.45
N ASN A 296 -9.08 16.78 1.35
CA ASN A 296 -9.26 18.19 1.02
C ASN A 296 -8.01 18.95 1.45
N ILE A 297 -7.22 19.46 0.49
CA ILE A 297 -5.91 20.08 0.76
C ILE A 297 -5.97 21.20 1.81
N GLU A 298 -7.01 22.04 1.80
CA GLU A 298 -7.16 23.10 2.78
C GLU A 298 -7.48 22.56 4.18
N LYS A 299 -8.39 21.59 4.28
CA LYS A 299 -8.73 20.93 5.55
C LYS A 299 -7.54 20.13 6.07
N TYR A 300 -6.86 19.38 5.21
CA TYR A 300 -5.65 18.63 5.50
C TYR A 300 -4.61 19.54 6.17
N ILE A 301 -4.19 20.62 5.49
CA ILE A 301 -3.19 21.57 6.01
C ILE A 301 -3.63 22.16 7.36
N LYS A 302 -4.90 22.57 7.49
CA LYS A 302 -5.43 23.15 8.74
C LYS A 302 -5.49 22.15 9.90
N ASN A 303 -5.48 20.85 9.63
CA ASN A 303 -5.69 19.80 10.63
C ASN A 303 -4.46 18.90 10.87
N LEU A 304 -3.32 19.15 10.22
CA LEU A 304 -2.07 18.40 10.39
C LEU A 304 -1.59 18.26 11.85
N GLN A 305 -1.93 19.21 12.70
CA GLN A 305 -1.57 19.22 14.13
C GLN A 305 -2.53 18.38 15.00
N ASN A 306 -3.74 18.12 14.52
CA ASN A 306 -4.83 17.54 15.30
C ASN A 306 -4.95 16.03 15.13
N TYR A 307 -4.41 15.49 14.03
CA TYR A 307 -4.54 14.09 13.66
C TYR A 307 -3.18 13.49 13.33
N SER A 308 -3.14 12.17 13.40
CA SER A 308 -2.06 11.35 12.85
C SER A 308 -2.44 10.87 11.45
N ILE A 309 -1.45 10.70 10.59
CA ILE A 309 -1.64 10.15 9.24
C ILE A 309 -0.63 9.05 9.00
N ILE A 310 -1.05 8.04 8.25
CA ILE A 310 -0.10 7.09 7.69
C ILE A 310 0.64 7.83 6.58
N HIS A 311 1.96 7.84 6.67
CA HIS A 311 2.80 8.46 5.66
C HIS A 311 3.11 7.43 4.54
N ARG A 312 4.17 7.68 3.79
CA ARG A 312 4.55 6.97 2.56
C ARG A 312 4.80 5.46 2.73
N TYR A 313 5.42 5.01 3.81
CA TYR A 313 5.95 3.64 3.89
C TYR A 313 5.05 2.69 4.69
N PHE A 314 4.80 1.52 4.11
CA PHE A 314 4.24 0.34 4.74
C PHE A 314 4.90 -0.89 4.09
N ILE A 315 5.73 -1.62 4.83
CA ILE A 315 6.55 -2.72 4.33
C ILE A 315 6.31 -3.96 5.19
N GLU A 316 5.64 -4.96 4.62
CA GLU A 316 5.36 -6.23 5.28
C GLU A 316 6.52 -7.22 5.09
N GLY A 317 7.37 -7.37 6.09
CA GLY A 317 8.36 -8.44 6.16
C GLY A 317 7.82 -9.76 6.71
N SER A 318 8.68 -10.76 6.82
CA SER A 318 8.34 -12.06 7.40
C SER A 318 8.04 -11.94 8.89
N ASP A 319 8.94 -11.29 9.65
CA ASP A 319 8.83 -11.15 11.10
C ASP A 319 8.27 -9.80 11.55
N TYR A 320 8.52 -8.74 10.78
CA TYR A 320 8.11 -7.38 11.15
C TYR A 320 7.31 -6.69 10.04
N ILE A 321 6.38 -5.83 10.44
CA ILE A 321 5.78 -4.82 9.57
C ILE A 321 6.39 -3.48 9.96
N TYR A 322 7.04 -2.83 9.00
CA TYR A 322 7.45 -1.44 9.15
C TYR A 322 6.38 -0.53 8.57
N TYR A 323 6.08 0.57 9.26
CA TYR A 323 5.19 1.60 8.74
C TYR A 323 5.64 2.97 9.23
N SER A 324 5.37 4.00 8.43
CA SER A 324 5.72 5.37 8.80
C SER A 324 4.49 6.21 9.08
N VAL A 325 4.56 7.05 10.11
CA VAL A 325 3.45 7.88 10.58
C VAL A 325 3.92 9.33 10.65
N ILE A 326 3.04 10.26 10.33
CA ILE A 326 3.18 11.65 10.78
C ILE A 326 2.17 11.87 11.90
N ASP A 327 2.66 12.23 13.08
CA ASP A 327 1.84 12.54 14.25
C ASP A 327 2.26 13.90 14.79
N LYS A 328 1.31 14.85 14.88
CA LYS A 328 1.59 16.24 15.27
C LYS A 328 2.72 16.88 14.45
N MET A 329 2.69 16.66 13.14
CA MET A 329 3.71 17.10 12.17
C MET A 329 5.12 16.52 12.39
N GLN A 330 5.28 15.51 13.24
CA GLN A 330 6.54 14.81 13.43
C GLN A 330 6.49 13.46 12.73
N TYR A 331 7.55 13.16 11.99
CA TYR A 331 7.73 11.87 11.34
C TYR A 331 8.17 10.81 12.36
N LYS A 332 7.52 9.65 12.36
CA LYS A 332 7.73 8.56 13.32
C LYS A 332 7.84 7.22 12.60
N HIS A 333 8.58 6.31 13.22
CA HIS A 333 8.85 4.98 12.70
C HIS A 333 8.10 3.94 13.52
N GLY A 334 7.12 3.28 12.90
CA GLY A 334 6.36 2.20 13.49
C GLY A 334 6.92 0.84 13.11
N PHE A 335 7.02 -0.03 14.11
CA PHE A 335 7.47 -1.41 13.94
C PHE A 335 6.53 -2.34 14.67
N PHE A 336 5.98 -3.32 13.95
CA PHE A 336 5.10 -4.32 14.51
C PHE A 336 5.71 -5.72 14.35
N SER A 337 5.84 -6.44 15.46
CA SER A 337 6.32 -7.82 15.51
C SER A 337 5.17 -8.78 15.20
N LYS A 338 5.26 -9.52 14.10
CA LYS A 338 4.26 -10.54 13.73
C LYS A 338 4.30 -11.76 14.65
N THR A 339 5.41 -11.95 15.36
CA THR A 339 5.63 -13.06 16.30
C THR A 339 5.03 -12.77 17.67
N THR A 340 5.29 -11.58 18.23
CA THR A 340 4.79 -11.22 19.58
C THR A 340 3.42 -10.55 19.53
N GLY A 341 3.05 -9.94 18.39
CA GLY A 341 1.84 -9.14 18.26
C GLY A 341 1.97 -7.74 18.85
N GLU A 342 3.18 -7.32 19.20
CA GLU A 342 3.46 -6.01 19.81
C GLU A 342 3.90 -5.00 18.75
N SER A 343 3.57 -3.74 19.00
CA SER A 343 3.95 -2.61 18.17
C SER A 343 4.71 -1.59 19.00
N VAL A 344 5.73 -0.98 18.41
CA VAL A 344 6.40 0.19 18.97
C VAL A 344 6.50 1.29 17.92
N ILE A 345 6.24 2.52 18.35
CA ILE A 345 6.56 3.72 17.58
C ILE A 345 7.82 4.35 18.17
N ILE A 346 8.76 4.70 17.31
CA ILE A 346 10.01 5.37 17.64
C ILE A 346 9.95 6.80 17.07
N ASN A 347 10.08 7.80 17.95
CA ASN A 347 10.00 9.21 17.56
C ASN A 347 11.24 9.67 16.79
N SER A 348 12.43 9.14 17.11
CA SER A 348 13.68 9.49 16.44
C SER A 348 14.65 8.31 16.39
N ILE A 349 15.23 8.03 15.22
CA ILE A 349 16.30 7.03 15.10
C ILE A 349 17.62 7.77 14.95
N ILE A 350 18.54 7.51 15.89
CA ILE A 350 19.86 8.10 15.93
C ILE A 350 20.79 7.19 15.16
N ASN A 351 21.35 7.69 14.06
CA ASN A 351 22.33 6.94 13.28
C ASN A 351 23.67 6.92 14.03
N ASP A 352 24.13 5.72 14.37
CA ASP A 352 25.43 5.45 14.98
C ASP A 352 26.31 4.58 14.06
N GLU A 353 26.25 3.25 14.16
CA GLU A 353 27.02 2.32 13.33
C GLU A 353 26.44 2.21 11.92
N HIS A 354 25.13 2.42 11.80
CA HIS A 354 24.39 2.25 10.56
C HIS A 354 23.55 3.49 10.24
N ILE A 355 23.26 3.69 8.94
CA ILE A 355 22.46 4.82 8.48
C ILE A 355 21.02 4.34 8.30
N PHE A 356 20.21 4.50 9.33
CA PHE A 356 18.80 4.16 9.22
C PHE A 356 18.09 5.09 8.23
N ARG A 357 17.41 4.46 7.28
CA ARG A 357 16.43 5.07 6.40
C ARG A 357 15.21 4.16 6.33
N SER A 358 14.05 4.77 6.12
CA SER A 358 12.79 4.03 5.97
C SER A 358 12.94 2.98 4.86
N PRO A 359 12.65 1.69 5.12
CA PRO A 359 12.69 0.69 4.07
C PRO A 359 11.64 0.99 2.99
N GLU A 360 12.05 0.75 1.75
CA GLU A 360 11.24 0.91 0.54
C GLU A 360 10.76 -0.42 -0.02
N VAL A 361 11.54 -1.49 0.20
CA VAL A 361 11.28 -2.82 -0.35
C VAL A 361 11.60 -3.87 0.71
N TYR A 362 10.83 -4.97 0.70
CA TYR A 362 11.19 -6.21 1.36
C TYR A 362 11.32 -7.32 0.33
N TYR A 363 12.47 -7.98 0.27
CA TYR A 363 12.74 -9.05 -0.67
C TYR A 363 13.73 -10.07 -0.10
N SER A 364 13.47 -11.36 -0.31
CA SER A 364 14.34 -12.47 0.12
C SER A 364 14.82 -12.37 1.58
N ASN A 365 13.90 -12.03 2.49
CA ASN A 365 14.14 -11.81 3.92
C ASN A 365 14.96 -10.58 4.33
N TYR A 366 15.21 -9.65 3.42
CA TYR A 366 15.87 -8.37 3.71
C TYR A 366 14.96 -7.20 3.42
N TYR A 367 15.14 -6.14 4.20
CA TYR A 367 14.66 -4.80 3.90
C TYR A 367 15.71 -4.04 3.11
N TYR A 368 15.26 -3.17 2.22
CA TYR A 368 16.12 -2.32 1.40
C TYR A 368 15.69 -0.87 1.56
N ALA A 369 16.66 0.02 1.79
CA ALA A 369 16.45 1.45 1.86
C ALA A 369 17.44 2.19 0.98
N VAL A 370 17.03 3.34 0.44
CA VAL A 370 17.89 4.21 -0.36
C VAL A 370 18.60 5.21 0.53
N ILE A 371 19.90 5.38 0.31
CA ILE A 371 20.74 6.38 0.96
C ILE A 371 21.37 7.25 -0.13
N GLU A 372 20.95 8.51 -0.23
CA GLU A 372 21.63 9.48 -1.09
C GLU A 372 23.05 9.74 -0.57
N THR A 373 24.02 9.83 -1.47
CA THR A 373 25.44 9.95 -1.14
C THR A 373 25.73 11.16 -0.26
N PHE A 374 25.13 12.32 -0.58
CA PHE A 374 25.38 13.56 0.16
C PHE A 374 25.11 13.44 1.67
N TRP A 375 24.14 12.61 2.11
CA TRP A 375 23.87 12.42 3.54
C TRP A 375 25.04 11.80 4.31
N LEU A 376 25.83 10.95 3.66
CA LEU A 376 27.04 10.38 4.26
C LEU A 376 28.09 11.47 4.50
N PHE A 377 28.13 12.46 3.60
CA PHE A 377 29.09 13.56 3.65
C PHE A 377 28.66 14.73 4.54
N ASP A 378 27.39 14.81 4.94
CA ASP A 378 26.95 15.73 5.99
C ASP A 378 27.42 15.28 7.39
N GLU A 379 27.64 13.97 7.57
CA GLU A 379 28.08 13.36 8.83
C GLU A 379 29.33 12.47 8.64
N VAL A 380 30.32 12.96 7.87
CA VAL A 380 31.55 12.20 7.50
C VAL A 380 32.20 11.55 8.71
N ASP A 381 32.35 12.29 9.82
CA ASP A 381 33.04 11.79 11.02
C ASP A 381 32.40 10.49 11.57
N LYS A 382 31.09 10.29 11.38
CA LYS A 382 30.39 9.08 11.80
C LYS A 382 30.50 7.95 10.78
N PHE A 383 30.40 8.28 9.49
CA PHE A 383 30.28 7.29 8.41
C PHE A 383 31.55 7.13 7.56
N GLN A 384 32.68 7.68 8.01
CA GLN A 384 33.97 7.60 7.32
C GLN A 384 34.33 6.14 6.96
N HIS A 385 34.10 5.21 7.87
CA HIS A 385 34.36 3.79 7.64
C HIS A 385 33.53 3.21 6.48
N ILE A 386 32.27 3.63 6.31
CA ILE A 386 31.41 3.20 5.19
C ILE A 386 31.92 3.80 3.87
N ILE A 387 32.24 5.10 3.90
CA ILE A 387 32.76 5.85 2.74
C ILE A 387 34.05 5.23 2.23
N GLU A 388 35.02 4.98 3.11
CA GLU A 388 36.33 4.44 2.75
C GLU A 388 36.24 2.99 2.27
N ASN A 389 35.50 2.13 2.98
CA ASN A 389 35.39 0.71 2.65
C ASN A 389 34.73 0.46 1.29
N HIS A 390 33.82 1.34 0.86
CA HIS A 390 33.11 1.22 -0.42
C HIS A 390 33.56 2.21 -1.48
N SER A 391 34.58 3.04 -1.19
CA SER A 391 35.07 4.08 -2.09
C SER A 391 33.95 5.00 -2.61
N ILE A 392 33.09 5.47 -1.70
CA ILE A 392 31.89 6.25 -2.06
C ILE A 392 32.30 7.63 -2.56
N ASP A 393 31.82 7.99 -3.74
CA ASP A 393 31.97 9.32 -4.34
C ASP A 393 30.81 10.23 -3.84
N PRO A 394 31.08 11.44 -3.31
CA PRO A 394 30.02 12.39 -2.94
C PRO A 394 29.09 12.74 -4.11
N ASP A 395 29.60 12.78 -5.34
CA ASP A 395 28.82 13.03 -6.56
C ASP A 395 28.29 11.73 -7.21
N GLY A 396 28.46 10.60 -6.51
CA GLY A 396 27.98 9.28 -6.91
C GLY A 396 26.45 9.17 -6.95
N ASN A 397 25.95 8.09 -7.54
CA ASN A 397 24.54 7.75 -7.38
C ASN A 397 24.27 7.30 -5.94
N ALA A 398 23.01 7.37 -5.51
CA ALA A 398 22.56 6.78 -4.26
C ALA A 398 23.02 5.32 -4.11
N LEU A 399 23.22 4.91 -2.86
CA LEU A 399 23.48 3.52 -2.52
C LEU A 399 22.26 2.88 -1.88
N ILE A 400 22.17 1.56 -2.00
CA ILE A 400 21.10 0.77 -1.41
C ILE A 400 21.65 0.08 -0.17
N MET A 401 21.02 0.33 0.97
CA MET A 401 21.29 -0.42 2.19
C MET A 401 20.35 -1.62 2.25
N LYS A 402 20.92 -2.81 2.31
CA LYS A 402 20.24 -4.09 2.54
C LYS A 402 20.45 -4.48 4.00
N PHE A 403 19.40 -4.84 4.71
CA PHE A 403 19.49 -5.12 6.14
C PHE A 403 18.35 -6.00 6.64
N LYS A 404 18.52 -6.56 7.84
CA LYS A 404 17.45 -7.18 8.62
C LYS A 404 17.08 -6.29 9.80
N LEU A 405 15.80 -6.30 10.15
CA LEU A 405 15.36 -5.77 11.42
C LEU A 405 15.64 -6.82 12.50
N GLN A 406 16.31 -6.43 13.57
CA GLN A 406 16.52 -7.27 14.76
C GLN A 406 15.62 -6.80 15.91
N LYS A 407 15.59 -7.61 16.98
CA LYS A 407 14.61 -7.53 18.09
C LYS A 407 14.34 -6.09 18.56
N ILE A 408 13.28 -5.52 18.00
CA ILE A 408 12.79 -4.19 18.37
C ILE A 408 12.10 -4.36 19.72
N ALA A 409 12.67 -3.76 20.76
CA ALA A 409 12.49 -4.07 22.18
C ALA A 409 11.06 -4.41 22.63
N GLU A 410 10.96 -5.38 23.55
CA GLU A 410 9.77 -5.70 24.38
C GLU A 410 9.47 -4.58 25.38
#